data_AF-A0A951FH33-F1
#
_entry.id   AF-A0A951FH33-F1
#
_cell.length_a   1.000
_cell.length_b   1.000
_cell.length_c   1.000
_cell.angle_alpha   90.00
_cell.angle_beta   90.00
_cell.angle_gamma   90.00
#
_symmetry.space_group_name_H-M   'P 1'
#
loop_
_entity.id
_entity.type
_entity.pdbx_description
1 polymer ?
#
loop_
_entity_poly.entity_id
_entity_poly.type
_entity_poly.pdbx_seq_one_letter_code
_entity_poly.pdbx_strand_id
1 'polypeptide(L)'
;MKRPLPEKTPDGRYIIVDGRRWRATDPSLTPERRQELVNELMQARRDVGRAKRLHDAELERDARQRVHAAKVALGERGKPWWERESDSKPPQDQ
;
A
#
# COMPACT_ATOMS: atom_id res chain seq x y z
N MET A 1 -14.58 17.93 9.84
CA MET A 1 -14.23 16.94 10.89
C MET A 1 -13.17 15.99 10.32
N LYS A 2 -11.99 15.84 10.96
CA LYS A 2 -11.00 14.82 10.55
C LYS A 2 -11.58 13.45 10.87
N ARG A 3 -11.65 12.54 9.89
CA ARG A 3 -12.01 11.14 10.16
C ARG A 3 -10.95 10.55 11.12
N PRO A 4 -11.36 9.86 12.21
CA PRO A 4 -10.41 9.20 13.08
C PRO A 4 -9.61 8.18 12.28
N LEU A 5 -8.34 8.00 12.65
CA LEU A 5 -7.52 6.94 12.08
C LEU A 5 -8.14 5.59 12.46
N PRO A 6 -8.10 4.59 11.56
CA PRO A 6 -8.61 3.26 11.87
C PRO A 6 -7.81 2.66 13.02
N GLU A 7 -8.50 1.87 13.86
CA GLU A 7 -7.89 1.11 14.94
C GLU A 7 -6.79 0.20 14.39
N LYS A 8 -5.68 0.07 15.13
CA LYS A 8 -4.57 -0.83 14.78
C LYS A 8 -4.54 -2.02 15.72
N THR A 9 -4.09 -3.17 15.23
CA THR A 9 -3.76 -4.31 16.09
C THR A 9 -2.61 -3.94 17.06
N PRO A 10 -2.48 -4.63 18.22
CA PRO A 10 -1.42 -4.34 19.18
C PRO A 10 0.01 -4.43 18.61
N ASP A 11 0.22 -5.32 17.64
CA ASP A 11 1.49 -5.48 16.92
C ASP A 11 1.70 -4.43 15.81
N GLY A 12 0.73 -3.54 15.57
CA GLY A 12 0.77 -2.49 14.55
C GLY A 12 0.71 -2.96 13.10
N ARG A 13 0.63 -4.28 12.85
CA ARG A 13 0.72 -4.88 11.50
C ARG A 13 -0.54 -4.68 10.67
N TYR A 14 -1.69 -4.52 11.33
CA TYR A 14 -2.99 -4.38 10.68
C TYR A 14 -3.75 -3.15 11.20
N ILE A 15 -4.54 -2.56 10.31
CA ILE A 15 -5.66 -1.68 10.65
C ILE A 15 -6.97 -2.45 10.56
N ILE A 16 -7.97 -2.09 11.36
CA ILE A 16 -9.30 -2.68 11.37
C ILE A 16 -10.27 -1.67 10.75
N VAL A 17 -10.92 -2.07 9.65
CA VAL A 17 -11.93 -1.27 8.95
C VAL A 17 -13.14 -2.16 8.72
N ASP A 18 -14.29 -1.77 9.27
CA ASP A 18 -15.56 -2.53 9.21
C ASP A 18 -15.41 -4.00 9.62
N GLY A 19 -14.67 -4.24 10.73
CA GLY A 19 -14.38 -5.58 11.26
C GLY A 19 -13.37 -6.40 10.46
N ARG A 20 -12.85 -5.87 9.34
CA ARG A 20 -11.86 -6.55 8.49
C ARG A 20 -10.45 -6.02 8.75
N ARG A 21 -9.48 -6.94 8.81
CA ARG A 21 -8.05 -6.59 8.92
C ARG A 21 -7.48 -6.25 7.55
N TRP A 22 -6.84 -5.10 7.47
CA TRP A 22 -6.05 -4.66 6.33
C TRP A 22 -4.63 -4.42 6.78
N ARG A 23 -3.64 -4.75 5.95
CA ARG A 23 -2.25 -4.50 6.27
C ARG A 23 -2.02 -3.00 6.47
N ALA A 24 -1.37 -2.62 7.56
CA ALA A 24 -1.00 -1.24 7.83
C ALA A 24 0.14 -0.79 6.91
N THR A 25 0.21 0.52 6.63
CA THR A 25 1.37 1.15 6.00
C THR A 25 2.65 0.80 6.78
N ASP A 26 3.74 0.51 6.06
CA ASP A 26 5.04 0.24 6.65
C ASP A 26 5.48 1.40 7.57
N PRO A 27 5.66 1.16 8.88
CA PRO A 27 6.03 2.22 9.82
C PRO A 27 7.48 2.70 9.66
N SER A 28 8.32 2.00 8.88
CA SER A 28 9.70 2.40 8.61
C SER A 28 9.84 3.50 7.57
N LEU A 29 8.76 3.84 6.84
CA LEU A 29 8.76 4.93 5.88
C LEU A 29 8.87 6.28 6.58
N THR A 30 9.74 7.15 6.07
CA THR A 30 9.80 8.54 6.53
C THR A 30 8.46 9.23 6.28
N PRO A 31 8.07 10.24 7.10
CA PRO A 31 6.84 10.99 6.89
C PRO A 31 6.70 11.56 5.47
N GLU A 32 7.82 12.05 4.92
CA GLU A 32 7.89 12.63 3.58
C GLU A 32 7.62 11.56 2.52
N ARG A 33 8.34 10.42 2.59
CA ARG A 33 8.17 9.34 1.62
C ARG A 33 6.76 8.74 1.70
N ARG A 34 6.23 8.59 2.91
CA ARG A 34 4.85 8.18 3.13
C ARG A 34 3.88 9.15 2.47
N GLN A 35 4.09 10.46 2.62
CA GLN A 35 3.21 11.47 2.06
C GLN A 35 3.26 11.49 0.53
N GLU A 36 4.44 11.35 -0.08
CA GLU A 36 4.60 11.21 -1.54
C GLU A 36 3.78 10.03 -2.07
N LEU A 37 3.93 8.84 -1.48
CA LEU A 37 3.21 7.64 -1.88
C LEU A 37 1.70 7.77 -1.69
N VAL A 38 1.26 8.46 -0.64
CA VAL A 38 -0.16 8.79 -0.44
C VAL A 38 -0.65 9.73 -1.55
N ASN A 39 0.15 10.73 -1.94
CA ASN A 39 -0.21 11.65 -3.03
C ASN A 39 -0.33 10.90 -4.36
N GLU A 40 0.63 10.03 -4.68
CA GLU A 40 0.60 9.15 -5.86
C GLU A 40 -0.64 8.25 -5.87
N LEU A 41 -0.94 7.59 -4.73
CA LEU A 41 -2.12 6.74 -4.59
C LEU A 41 -3.41 7.52 -4.82
N MET A 42 -3.51 8.73 -4.28
CA MET A 42 -4.70 9.57 -4.45
C MET A 42 -4.82 10.08 -5.89
N GLN A 43 -3.73 10.41 -6.56
CA GLN A 43 -3.72 10.75 -7.97
C GLN A 43 -4.18 9.57 -8.83
N ALA A 44 -3.60 8.39 -8.64
CA ALA A 44 -3.97 7.18 -9.38
C ALA A 44 -5.46 6.82 -9.19
N ARG A 45 -6.00 6.97 -7.98
CA ARG A 45 -7.45 6.78 -7.73
C ARG A 45 -8.32 7.77 -8.50
N ARG A 46 -7.92 9.04 -8.58
CA ARG A 46 -8.62 10.04 -9.40
C ARG A 46 -8.61 9.64 -10.88
N ASP A 47 -7.48 9.14 -11.36
CA ASP A 47 -7.32 8.68 -12.74
C ASP A 47 -8.21 7.47 -13.05
N VAL A 48 -8.36 6.51 -12.13
CA VAL A 48 -9.34 5.41 -12.27
C VAL A 48 -10.75 5.98 -12.44
N GLY A 49 -11.13 6.96 -11.62
CA GLY A 49 -12.43 7.63 -11.72
C GLY A 49 -12.61 8.36 -13.06
N ARG A 50 -11.56 9.01 -13.56
CA ARG A 50 -11.56 9.67 -14.87
C ARG A 50 -11.71 8.66 -16.00
N ALA A 51 -10.91 7.60 -16.02
CA ALA A 51 -10.96 6.56 -17.05
C ALA A 51 -12.33 5.91 -17.15
N LYS A 52 -12.96 5.61 -16.01
CA LYS A 52 -14.34 5.08 -15.95
C LYS A 52 -15.36 6.00 -16.58
N ARG A 53 -15.28 7.33 -16.34
CA ARG A 53 -16.19 8.31 -16.96
C ARG A 53 -15.98 8.44 -18.47
N LEU A 54 -14.77 8.16 -18.94
CA LEU A 54 -14.43 8.15 -20.36
C LEU A 54 -14.72 6.81 -21.03
N HIS A 55 -15.13 5.78 -20.27
CA HIS A 55 -15.26 4.40 -20.74
C HIS A 55 -13.99 3.85 -21.40
N ASP A 56 -12.82 4.32 -20.94
CA ASP A 56 -11.52 3.93 -21.48
C ASP A 56 -10.89 2.82 -20.61
N ALA A 57 -10.95 1.59 -21.11
CA ALA A 57 -10.47 0.41 -20.40
C ALA A 57 -8.93 0.38 -20.25
N GLU A 58 -8.20 0.96 -21.20
CA GLU A 58 -6.74 1.02 -21.19
C GLU A 58 -6.28 1.98 -20.08
N LEU A 59 -6.84 3.19 -20.06
CA LEU A 59 -6.57 4.17 -19.00
C LEU A 59 -7.01 3.66 -17.62
N GLU A 60 -8.11 2.92 -17.56
CA GLU A 60 -8.57 2.33 -16.30
C GLU A 60 -7.56 1.29 -15.79
N ARG A 61 -7.06 0.43 -16.68
CA ARG A 61 -6.07 -0.59 -16.32
C ARG A 61 -4.77 0.05 -15.84
N ASP A 62 -4.23 1.02 -16.56
CA ASP A 62 -3.02 1.76 -16.16
C ASP A 62 -3.19 2.40 -14.77
N ALA A 63 -4.28 3.14 -14.57
CA ALA A 63 -4.53 3.80 -13.30
C ALA A 63 -4.68 2.79 -12.14
N ARG A 64 -5.29 1.63 -12.38
CA ARG A 64 -5.37 0.54 -11.38
C ARG A 64 -4.02 -0.09 -11.09
N GLN A 65 -3.13 -0.23 -12.08
CA GLN A 65 -1.75 -0.68 -11.87
C GLN A 65 -0.99 0.31 -11.00
N ARG A 66 -1.12 1.62 -11.25
CA ARG A 66 -0.51 2.66 -10.40
C ARG A 66 -1.05 2.66 -8.97
N VAL A 67 -2.36 2.42 -8.78
CA VAL A 67 -2.94 2.21 -7.44
C VAL A 67 -2.32 0.99 -6.75
N HIS A 68 -2.12 -0.11 -7.48
CA HIS A 68 -1.49 -1.30 -6.93
C HIS A 68 -0.03 -1.02 -6.53
N ALA A 69 0.76 -0.43 -7.42
CA ALA A 69 2.16 -0.10 -7.19
C ALA A 69 2.33 0.81 -5.95
N ALA A 70 1.54 1.88 -5.84
CA ALA A 70 1.58 2.77 -4.68
C ALA A 70 1.25 2.04 -3.36
N LYS A 71 0.27 1.12 -3.38
CA LYS A 71 -0.07 0.30 -2.20
C LYS A 71 1.02 -0.70 -1.82
N VAL A 72 1.71 -1.29 -2.81
CA VAL A 72 2.86 -2.16 -2.55
C VAL A 72 4.00 -1.35 -1.95
N ALA A 73 4.30 -0.16 -2.50
CA ALA A 73 5.32 0.74 -1.96
C ALA A 73 5.00 1.26 -0.55
N LEU A 74 3.72 1.47 -0.23
CA LEU A 74 3.27 1.76 1.14
C LEU A 74 3.36 0.55 2.08
N GLY A 75 3.64 -0.64 1.56
CA GLY A 75 3.64 -1.89 2.32
C GLY A 75 2.25 -2.43 2.65
N GLU A 76 1.17 -1.90 2.05
CA GLU A 76 -0.22 -2.33 2.26
C GLU A 76 -0.58 -3.59 1.44
N ARG A 77 0.26 -3.96 0.48
CA ARG A 77 0.12 -5.12 -0.41
C ARG A 77 1.49 -5.75 -0.70
N GLY A 78 1.48 -6.92 -1.33
CA GLY A 78 2.71 -7.65 -1.67
C GLY A 78 3.30 -8.40 -0.49
N LYS A 79 4.63 -8.51 -0.44
CA LYS A 79 5.36 -9.13 0.69
C LYS A 79 5.13 -8.30 1.96
N PRO A 80 4.79 -8.92 3.11
CA PRO A 80 4.67 -8.19 4.37
C PRO A 80 5.99 -7.53 4.78
N TRP A 81 5.95 -6.27 5.18
CA TRP A 81 7.15 -5.52 5.61
C TRP A 81 7.77 -6.04 6.92
N TRP A 82 6.99 -6.78 7.74
CA TRP A 82 7.50 -7.47 8.92
C TRP A 82 8.18 -8.81 8.60
N GLU A 83 7.97 -9.34 7.41
CA GLU A 83 8.79 -10.44 6.88
C GLU A 83 10.03 -9.81 6.24
N ARG A 84 10.92 -9.32 7.10
CA ARG A 84 12.31 -9.05 6.71
C ARG A 84 12.88 -10.34 6.12
N GLU A 85 13.81 -10.24 5.18
CA GLU A 85 14.60 -11.40 4.77
C GLU A 85 15.24 -12.01 6.02
N SER A 86 14.63 -13.08 6.53
CA SER A 86 15.31 -13.99 7.42
C SER A 86 16.05 -14.95 6.50
N ASP A 87 17.37 -14.91 6.64
CA ASP A 87 18.32 -15.91 6.17
C ASP A 87 18.62 -15.92 4.66
N SER A 88 19.49 -14.99 4.23
CA SER A 88 20.59 -15.45 3.38
C SER A 88 21.46 -16.38 4.25
N LYS A 89 21.11 -17.66 4.28
CA LYS A 89 22.00 -18.71 4.81
C LYS A 89 23.36 -18.53 4.12
N PRO A 90 24.48 -18.35 4.85
CA PRO A 90 25.79 -18.23 4.20
C PRO A 90 26.04 -19.49 3.36
N PRO A 91 26.78 -19.39 2.24
CA PRO A 91 26.98 -20.51 1.34
C PRO A 91 27.50 -21.71 2.12
N GLN A 92 26.81 -22.85 2.01
CA GLN A 92 27.38 -24.11 2.46
C GLN A 92 28.42 -24.48 1.42
N ASP A 93 29.68 -24.23 1.74
CA ASP A 93 30.80 -24.89 1.08
C ASP A 93 30.59 -26.39 1.16
N GLN A 94 30.60 -27.05 0.01
CA GLN A 94 30.78 -28.50 -0.12
C GLN A 94 31.60 -28.79 -1.37
#